data_AF-A0A1I3YB56-F1
#
_entry.id   AF-A0A1I3YB56-F1
#
_cell.length_a   1.000
_cell.length_b   1.000
_cell.length_c   1.000
_cell.angle_alpha   90.00
_cell.angle_beta   90.00
_cell.angle_gamma   90.00
#
_symmetry.space_group_name_H-M   'P 1'
#
loop_
_entity.id
_entity.type
_entity.pdbx_description
1 polymer ?
#
loop_
_entity_poly.entity_id
_entity_poly.type
_entity_poly.pdbx_seq_one_letter_code
_entity_poly.pdbx_strand_id
1 'polypeptide(L)'
;MDDIENFLEERARLREELELLDELVMTYRSNTPQVQPRWDTSPQSVSFNDIDDSVVEKGIDIYCAPFEQVWNGIYEPGVYDKDTLWEDVHDPRKIAKVIDAWKHGTALSPMFLVKHGSRAMALVADGKHRLTVARYMGSESIPFMVSSDSSDWLKTAIPSAKRI
;
A
#
# COMPACT_ATOMS: atom_id res chain seq x y z
N MET A 1 10.83 -39.81 -4.87
CA MET A 1 11.46 -39.67 -3.54
C MET A 1 11.81 -38.20 -3.33
N ASP A 2 12.31 -37.55 -4.38
CA ASP A 2 12.59 -36.11 -4.49
C ASP A 2 11.40 -35.17 -4.16
N ASP A 3 10.15 -35.52 -4.52
CA ASP A 3 8.99 -34.65 -4.23
C ASP A 3 8.67 -34.48 -2.74
N ILE A 4 8.96 -35.50 -1.93
CA ILE A 4 8.69 -35.45 -0.48
C ILE A 4 9.76 -34.64 0.23
N GLU A 5 11.02 -34.79 -0.19
CA GLU A 5 12.15 -34.04 0.37
C GLU A 5 12.03 -32.55 0.03
N ASN A 6 11.75 -32.22 -1.24
CA ASN A 6 11.46 -30.84 -1.68
C ASN A 6 10.30 -30.21 -0.90
N PHE A 7 9.23 -30.98 -0.65
CA PHE A 7 8.08 -30.49 0.13
C PHE A 7 8.43 -30.22 1.60
N LEU A 8 9.25 -31.07 2.22
CA LEU A 8 9.68 -30.89 3.61
C LEU A 8 10.63 -29.70 3.75
N GLU A 9 11.54 -29.50 2.80
CA GLU A 9 12.43 -28.33 2.74
C GLU A 9 11.64 -27.03 2.55
N GLU A 10 10.68 -27.02 1.62
CA GLU A 10 9.82 -25.85 1.39
C GLU A 10 9.01 -25.49 2.64
N ARG A 11 8.46 -26.49 3.34
CA ARG A 11 7.77 -26.28 4.61
C ARG A 11 8.69 -25.75 5.71
N ALA A 12 9.92 -26.25 5.80
CA ALA A 12 10.88 -25.76 6.79
C ALA A 12 11.24 -24.29 6.53
N ARG A 13 11.49 -23.94 5.26
CA ARG A 13 11.79 -22.57 4.83
C ARG A 13 10.64 -21.61 5.13
N LEU A 14 9.40 -22.00 4.79
CA LEU A 14 8.22 -21.18 5.09
C LEU A 14 8.04 -20.96 6.59
N ARG A 15 8.32 -21.97 7.39
CA ARG A 15 8.25 -21.84 8.84
C ARG A 15 9.28 -20.84 9.37
N GLU A 16 10.53 -20.95 8.91
CA GLU A 16 11.60 -20.02 9.30
C GLU A 16 11.28 -18.58 8.87
N GLU A 17 10.76 -18.36 7.66
CA GLU A 17 10.33 -17.03 7.21
C GLU A 17 9.21 -16.47 8.08
N LEU A 18 8.25 -17.29 8.48
CA LEU A 18 7.16 -16.88 9.36
C LEU A 18 7.66 -16.52 10.77
N GLU A 19 8.59 -17.30 11.31
CA GLU A 19 9.20 -17.03 12.62
C GLU A 19 9.97 -15.69 12.60
N LEU A 20 10.77 -15.44 11.55
CA LEU A 20 11.47 -14.16 11.36
C LEU A 20 10.51 -12.98 11.22
N LEU A 21 9.38 -13.16 10.52
CA LEU A 21 8.36 -12.13 10.38
C LEU A 21 7.65 -11.82 11.69
N ASP A 22 7.36 -12.85 12.49
CA ASP A 22 6.73 -12.66 13.80
C ASP A 22 7.68 -11.94 14.76
N GLU A 23 8.98 -12.25 14.74
CA GLU A 23 10.00 -11.49 15.47
C GLU A 23 10.08 -10.02 15.02
N LEU A 24 10.01 -9.77 13.71
CA LEU A 24 10.00 -8.42 13.15
C LEU A 24 8.77 -7.63 13.62
N VAL A 25 7.59 -8.26 13.60
CA VAL A 25 6.33 -7.68 14.10
C VAL A 25 6.47 -7.32 15.59
N MET A 26 6.95 -8.24 16.42
CA MET A 26 7.15 -7.98 17.85
C MET A 26 8.10 -6.80 18.08
N THR A 27 9.19 -6.74 17.32
CA THR A 27 10.18 -5.67 17.41
C THR A 27 9.58 -4.32 17.03
N TYR A 28 8.89 -4.23 15.88
CA TYR A 28 8.33 -2.97 15.39
C TYR A 28 7.08 -2.53 16.12
N ARG A 29 6.31 -3.44 16.72
CA ARG A 29 5.19 -3.08 17.60
C ARG A 29 5.69 -2.47 18.91
N SER A 30 6.80 -2.98 19.45
CA SER A 30 7.40 -2.48 20.70
C SER A 30 8.11 -1.13 20.51
N ASN A 31 8.74 -0.94 19.35
CA ASN A 31 9.41 0.29 18.99
C ASN A 31 9.28 0.53 17.48
N THR A 32 8.20 1.19 17.07
CA THR A 32 7.94 1.46 15.65
C THR A 32 8.98 2.44 15.11
N PRO A 33 9.86 2.03 14.19
CA PRO A 33 10.89 2.91 13.67
C PRO A 33 10.24 4.03 12.85
N GLN A 34 10.76 5.24 12.99
CA GLN A 34 10.39 6.35 12.12
C GLN A 34 11.08 6.17 10.77
N VAL A 35 10.29 6.06 9.70
CA VAL A 35 10.78 5.85 8.34
C VAL A 35 10.18 6.91 7.41
N GLN A 36 10.90 7.25 6.37
CA GLN A 36 10.38 8.10 5.30
C GLN A 36 9.76 7.22 4.21
N PRO A 37 8.46 7.35 3.90
CA PRO A 37 7.85 6.58 2.82
C PRO A 37 8.56 6.82 1.48
N ARG A 38 8.86 5.72 0.79
CA ARG A 38 9.51 5.72 -0.53
C ARG A 38 8.60 5.07 -1.54
N TRP A 39 8.20 5.86 -2.53
CA TRP A 39 7.27 5.44 -3.56
C TRP A 39 7.99 5.23 -4.88
N ASP A 40 7.79 4.06 -5.49
CA ASP A 40 8.23 3.79 -6.85
C ASP A 40 7.17 4.30 -7.82
N THR A 41 7.39 5.46 -8.43
CA THR A 41 6.47 6.05 -9.41
C THR A 41 6.88 5.73 -10.86
N SER A 42 7.73 4.71 -11.06
CA SER A 42 8.08 4.24 -12.40
C SER A 42 6.89 3.51 -13.04
N PRO A 43 6.83 3.42 -14.38
CA PRO A 43 5.81 2.61 -15.06
C PRO A 43 5.79 1.14 -14.61
N GLN A 44 6.94 0.60 -14.20
CA GLN A 44 7.07 -0.79 -13.75
C GLN A 44 6.36 -1.03 -12.41
N SER A 45 6.17 0.02 -11.60
CA SER A 45 5.54 -0.07 -10.28
C SER A 45 4.11 -0.61 -10.30
N VAL A 46 3.41 -0.47 -11.44
CA VAL A 46 2.06 -0.99 -11.66
C VAL A 46 2.01 -2.50 -11.43
N SER A 47 3.04 -3.23 -11.88
CA SER A 47 3.13 -4.69 -11.80
C SER A 47 3.25 -5.24 -10.37
N PHE A 48 3.55 -4.39 -9.38
CA PHE A 48 3.65 -4.79 -7.98
C PHE A 48 2.31 -4.69 -7.24
N ASN A 49 1.25 -4.20 -7.89
CA ASN A 49 -0.07 -4.14 -7.31
C ASN A 49 -0.96 -5.23 -7.86
N ASP A 50 -1.92 -5.66 -7.05
CA ASP A 50 -2.96 -6.60 -7.46
C ASP A 50 -4.05 -5.83 -8.22
N ILE A 51 -3.81 -5.63 -9.52
CA ILE A 51 -4.69 -4.90 -10.44
C ILE A 51 -5.09 -5.84 -11.57
N ASP A 52 -6.39 -5.89 -11.86
CA ASP A 52 -6.94 -6.69 -12.96
C ASP A 52 -6.32 -6.31 -14.32
N ASP A 53 -5.94 -7.31 -15.11
CA ASP A 53 -5.28 -7.12 -16.42
C ASP A 53 -6.07 -6.20 -17.35
N SER A 54 -7.42 -6.27 -17.32
CA SER A 54 -8.25 -5.40 -18.15
C SER A 54 -8.17 -3.93 -17.75
N VAL A 55 -7.78 -3.63 -16.51
CA VAL A 55 -7.52 -2.26 -16.05
C VAL A 55 -6.11 -1.83 -16.47
N VAL A 56 -5.13 -2.73 -16.36
CA VAL A 56 -3.75 -2.48 -16.80
C VAL A 56 -3.69 -2.20 -18.30
N GLU A 57 -4.41 -2.99 -19.12
CA GLU A 57 -4.51 -2.82 -20.58
C GLU A 57 -5.05 -1.44 -20.99
N LYS A 58 -5.94 -0.86 -20.20
CA LYS A 58 -6.52 0.48 -20.43
C LYS A 58 -5.61 1.61 -19.98
N GLY A 59 -4.52 1.28 -19.30
CA GLY A 59 -3.55 2.23 -18.77
C GLY A 59 -3.81 2.59 -17.31
N ILE A 60 -2.71 2.88 -16.62
CA ILE A 60 -2.68 3.40 -15.27
C ILE A 60 -1.94 4.74 -15.28
N ASP A 61 -2.57 5.76 -14.70
CA ASP A 61 -1.97 7.05 -14.48
C ASP A 61 -1.57 7.17 -13.00
N ILE A 62 -0.38 7.73 -12.75
CA ILE A 62 0.08 8.07 -11.40
C ILE A 62 -0.17 9.56 -11.16
N TYR A 63 -0.77 9.86 -10.01
CA TYR A 63 -1.00 11.20 -9.53
C TYR A 63 -0.28 11.40 -8.20
N CYS A 64 0.00 12.65 -7.85
CA CYS A 64 0.48 13.05 -6.53
C CYS A 64 -0.36 14.23 -6.01
N ALA A 65 -0.62 14.24 -4.70
CA ALA A 65 -1.34 15.30 -4.00
C ALA A 65 -0.87 15.40 -2.53
N PRO A 66 -1.14 16.53 -1.85
CA PRO A 66 -1.01 16.62 -0.40
C PRO A 66 -1.81 15.51 0.29
N PHE A 67 -1.22 14.89 1.31
CA PHE A 67 -1.79 13.72 1.98
C PHE A 67 -3.22 14.00 2.48
N GLU A 68 -3.43 15.15 3.14
CA GLU A 68 -4.74 15.55 3.66
C GLU A 68 -5.81 15.67 2.58
N GLN A 69 -5.45 16.07 1.36
CA GLN A 69 -6.40 16.15 0.24
C GLN A 69 -6.79 14.75 -0.24
N VAL A 70 -5.82 13.83 -0.30
CA VAL A 70 -6.08 12.43 -0.64
C VAL A 70 -6.93 11.77 0.45
N TRP A 71 -6.60 12.00 1.71
CA TRP A 71 -7.32 11.50 2.88
C TRP A 71 -8.79 11.89 2.88
N ASN A 72 -9.09 13.17 2.62
CA ASN A 72 -10.46 13.67 2.54
C ASN A 72 -11.24 13.14 1.32
N GLY A 73 -10.52 12.74 0.26
CA GLY A 73 -11.11 12.14 -0.93
C GLY A 73 -11.44 10.65 -0.79
N ILE A 74 -10.91 9.96 0.22
CA ILE A 74 -11.15 8.53 0.47
C ILE A 74 -12.47 8.33 1.21
N TYR A 75 -13.23 7.32 0.78
CA TYR A 75 -14.42 6.86 1.47
C TYR A 75 -14.04 6.09 2.73
N GLU A 76 -14.59 6.50 3.89
CA GLU A 76 -14.33 5.89 5.21
C GLU A 76 -12.83 5.76 5.56
N PRO A 77 -12.04 6.84 5.54
CA PRO A 77 -10.58 6.75 5.66
C PRO A 77 -10.13 6.31 7.07
N GLY A 78 -11.00 6.36 8.08
CA GLY A 78 -10.68 6.00 9.46
C GLY A 78 -10.16 4.57 9.66
N VAL A 79 -10.45 3.65 8.74
CA VAL A 79 -9.90 2.28 8.78
C VAL A 79 -8.39 2.22 8.50
N TYR A 80 -7.80 3.30 7.97
CA TYR A 80 -6.37 3.44 7.67
C TYR A 80 -5.68 4.46 8.59
N ASP A 81 -6.34 4.91 9.65
CA ASP A 81 -5.80 6.00 10.47
C ASP A 81 -4.54 5.53 11.23
N LYS A 82 -3.71 6.48 11.66
CA LYS A 82 -2.45 6.20 12.37
C LYS A 82 -2.66 5.30 13.59
N ASP A 83 -3.79 5.46 14.29
CA ASP A 83 -4.09 4.72 15.51
C ASP A 83 -4.50 3.26 15.21
N THR A 84 -4.71 2.91 13.93
CA THR A 84 -5.03 1.55 13.50
C THR A 84 -3.79 0.72 13.13
N LEU A 85 -2.59 1.29 13.10
CA LEU A 85 -1.37 0.69 12.52
C LEU A 85 -1.12 -0.77 12.97
N TRP A 86 -1.33 -1.07 14.26
CA TRP A 86 -1.09 -2.40 14.85
C TRP A 86 -2.37 -3.06 15.38
N GLU A 87 -3.53 -2.61 14.90
CA GLU A 87 -4.85 -3.12 15.26
C GLU A 87 -5.30 -4.23 14.28
N ASP A 88 -6.27 -5.04 14.71
CA ASP A 88 -6.71 -6.26 14.02
C ASP A 88 -7.35 -6.04 12.64
N VAL A 89 -7.59 -4.78 12.25
CA VAL A 89 -8.08 -4.43 10.90
C VAL A 89 -7.01 -4.58 9.82
N HIS A 90 -5.72 -4.66 10.21
CA HIS A 90 -4.60 -4.86 9.29
C HIS A 90 -3.81 -6.13 9.63
N ASP A 91 -3.33 -6.82 8.60
CA ASP A 91 -2.29 -7.84 8.77
C ASP A 91 -0.97 -7.20 9.28
N PRO A 92 -0.53 -7.49 10.52
CA PRO A 92 0.65 -6.87 11.11
C PRO A 92 1.94 -7.26 10.39
N ARG A 93 2.00 -8.43 9.76
CA ARG A 93 3.19 -8.87 9.00
C ARG A 93 3.37 -7.99 7.76
N LYS A 94 2.26 -7.60 7.11
CA LYS A 94 2.31 -6.65 5.98
C LYS A 94 2.73 -5.25 6.42
N ILE A 95 2.24 -4.78 7.57
CA ILE A 95 2.70 -3.51 8.16
C ILE A 95 4.20 -3.55 8.42
N ALA A 96 4.68 -4.60 9.10
CA ALA A 96 6.10 -4.76 9.39
C ALA A 96 6.95 -4.81 8.11
N LYS A 97 6.51 -5.55 7.07
CA LYS A 97 7.19 -5.60 5.76
C LYS A 97 7.26 -4.22 5.09
N VAL A 98 6.19 -3.42 5.14
CA VAL A 98 6.19 -2.05 4.56
C VAL A 98 7.20 -1.16 5.29
N ILE A 99 7.15 -1.16 6.63
CA ILE A 99 8.09 -0.40 7.46
C ILE A 99 9.52 -0.83 7.18
N ASP A 100 9.76 -2.14 7.11
CA ASP A 100 11.09 -2.70 6.86
C ASP A 100 11.64 -2.31 5.48
N ALA A 101 10.81 -2.42 4.44
CA ALA A 101 11.18 -2.01 3.09
C ALA A 101 11.62 -0.54 3.06
N TRP A 102 10.82 0.37 3.63
CA TRP A 102 11.16 1.79 3.66
C TRP A 102 12.36 2.11 4.55
N LYS A 103 12.50 1.42 5.69
CA LYS A 103 13.68 1.52 6.56
C LYS A 103 14.96 1.17 5.81
N HIS A 104 14.92 0.15 4.96
CA HIS A 104 16.06 -0.30 4.14
C HIS A 104 16.17 0.39 2.78
N GLY A 105 15.35 1.42 2.54
CA GLY A 105 15.44 2.27 1.35
C GLY A 105 14.76 1.70 0.10
N THR A 106 14.10 0.56 0.20
CA THR A 106 13.31 -0.07 -0.87
C THR A 106 12.07 0.76 -1.16
N ALA A 107 11.91 1.22 -2.40
CA ALA A 107 10.70 1.91 -2.82
C ALA A 107 9.57 0.89 -3.07
N LEU A 108 8.35 1.25 -2.68
CA LEU A 108 7.15 0.46 -2.89
C LEU A 108 6.21 1.18 -3.84
N SER A 109 5.42 0.43 -4.59
CA SER A 109 4.47 1.05 -5.52
C SER A 109 3.40 1.89 -4.79
N PRO A 110 2.84 2.93 -5.42
CA PRO A 110 1.74 3.72 -4.89
C PRO A 110 0.50 2.87 -4.58
N MET A 111 -0.44 3.42 -3.81
CA MET A 111 -1.75 2.78 -3.65
C MET A 111 -2.59 2.89 -4.92
N PHE A 112 -3.46 1.92 -5.16
CA PHE A 112 -4.39 1.94 -6.28
C PHE A 112 -5.79 2.35 -5.82
N LEU A 113 -6.31 3.43 -6.41
CA LEU A 113 -7.60 4.00 -6.09
C LEU A 113 -8.61 3.77 -7.23
N VAL A 114 -9.82 3.38 -6.85
CA VAL A 114 -10.97 3.27 -7.74
C VAL A 114 -12.10 4.18 -7.28
N LYS A 115 -13.00 4.55 -8.18
CA LYS A 115 -14.18 5.34 -7.82
C LYS A 115 -15.10 4.52 -6.91
N HIS A 116 -15.54 5.10 -5.81
CA HIS A 116 -16.66 4.57 -5.04
C HIS A 116 -17.93 4.59 -5.89
N GLY A 117 -18.60 3.45 -6.05
CA GLY A 117 -19.69 3.25 -7.04
C GLY A 117 -20.60 4.46 -7.29
N SER A 118 -21.32 4.92 -6.26
CA SER A 118 -22.25 6.05 -6.38
C SER A 118 -21.73 7.41 -5.89
N ARG A 119 -20.51 7.48 -5.32
CA ARG A 119 -19.98 8.70 -4.69
C ARG A 119 -18.77 9.21 -5.44
N ALA A 120 -18.57 10.53 -5.47
CA ALA A 120 -17.34 11.12 -5.98
C ALA A 120 -16.23 11.04 -4.92
N MET A 121 -15.89 9.81 -4.51
CA MET A 121 -14.86 9.49 -3.51
C MET A 121 -14.05 8.29 -3.99
N ALA A 122 -12.85 8.12 -3.43
CA ALA A 122 -11.97 7.00 -3.70
C ALA A 122 -12.25 5.80 -2.79
N LEU A 123 -12.09 4.59 -3.31
CA LEU A 123 -11.87 3.36 -2.56
C LEU A 123 -10.43 2.90 -2.77
N VAL A 124 -9.79 2.42 -1.70
CA VAL A 124 -8.43 1.85 -1.75
C VAL A 124 -8.53 0.39 -2.18
N ALA A 125 -8.37 0.14 -3.48
CA ALA A 125 -8.40 -1.21 -4.03
C ALA A 125 -7.17 -2.00 -3.58
N ASP A 126 -5.98 -1.40 -3.70
CA ASP A 126 -4.71 -1.96 -3.22
C ASP A 126 -3.85 -0.88 -2.53
N GLY A 127 -2.92 -1.31 -1.67
CA GLY A 127 -2.00 -0.44 -0.95
C GLY A 127 -2.48 0.03 0.42
N LYS A 128 -3.45 -0.67 1.03
CA LYS A 128 -4.04 -0.35 2.35
C LYS A 128 -2.99 -0.23 3.46
N HIS A 129 -2.08 -1.19 3.56
CA HIS A 129 -0.98 -1.18 4.53
C HIS A 129 0.00 -0.04 4.28
N ARG A 130 0.33 0.22 3.00
CA ARG A 130 1.21 1.33 2.59
C ARG A 130 0.61 2.68 2.96
N LEU A 131 -0.70 2.87 2.73
CA LEU A 131 -1.43 4.07 3.14
C LEU A 131 -1.41 4.25 4.67
N THR A 132 -1.68 3.18 5.43
CA THR A 132 -1.73 3.23 6.89
C THR A 132 -0.36 3.59 7.49
N VAL A 133 0.72 2.98 6.98
CA VAL A 133 2.08 3.34 7.41
C VAL A 133 2.40 4.78 7.00
N ALA A 134 2.08 5.21 5.79
CA ALA A 134 2.32 6.59 5.37
C ALA A 134 1.56 7.62 6.22
N ARG A 135 0.33 7.30 6.64
CA ARG A 135 -0.46 8.10 7.60
C ARG A 135 0.25 8.20 8.94
N TYR A 136 0.69 7.06 9.48
CA TYR A 136 1.40 7.00 10.75
C TYR A 136 2.72 7.80 10.73
N MET A 137 3.46 7.73 9.63
CA MET A 137 4.73 8.46 9.45
C MET A 137 4.54 9.95 9.13
N GLY A 138 3.30 10.44 9.03
CA GLY A 138 3.02 11.86 8.78
C GLY A 138 3.46 12.35 7.41
N SER A 139 3.30 11.53 6.36
CA SER A 139 3.61 11.96 4.99
C SER A 139 2.87 13.24 4.60
N GLU A 140 3.59 14.20 4.01
CA GLU A 140 3.01 15.47 3.54
C GLU A 140 2.31 15.32 2.20
N SER A 141 2.80 14.42 1.34
CA SER A 141 2.25 14.11 0.03
C SER A 141 2.33 12.62 -0.25
N ILE A 142 1.41 12.13 -1.08
CA ILE A 142 1.33 10.72 -1.42
C ILE A 142 1.00 10.55 -2.90
N PRO A 143 1.77 9.71 -3.63
CA PRO A 143 1.38 9.30 -4.96
C PRO A 143 0.32 8.19 -4.89
N PHE A 144 -0.51 8.12 -5.91
CA PHE A 144 -1.53 7.08 -6.07
C PHE A 144 -1.81 6.82 -7.54
N MET A 145 -2.23 5.59 -7.84
CA MET A 145 -2.59 5.13 -9.17
C MET A 145 -4.10 5.16 -9.37
N VAL A 146 -4.54 5.51 -10.58
CA VAL A 146 -5.93 5.42 -11.03
C VAL A 146 -5.92 4.93 -12.48
N SER A 147 -6.97 4.21 -12.89
CA SER A 147 -7.10 3.83 -14.31
C SER A 147 -7.25 5.06 -15.20
N SER A 148 -6.50 5.09 -16.30
CA SER A 148 -6.43 6.23 -17.21
C SER A 148 -7.80 6.55 -17.85
N ASP A 149 -8.65 5.54 -18.07
CA ASP A 149 -9.98 5.68 -18.68
C ASP A 149 -11.07 6.18 -17.70
N SER A 150 -10.74 6.23 -16.40
CA SER A 150 -11.69 6.43 -15.30
C SER A 150 -11.16 7.42 -14.27
N SER A 151 -10.48 8.48 -14.70
CA SER A 151 -9.86 9.47 -13.79
C SER A 151 -10.71 10.71 -13.51
N ASP A 152 -11.83 10.92 -14.21
CA ASP A 152 -12.61 12.17 -14.13
C ASP A 152 -13.16 12.50 -12.72
N TRP A 153 -13.46 11.48 -11.93
CA TRP A 153 -13.95 11.66 -10.56
C TRP A 153 -12.90 12.29 -9.62
N LEU A 154 -11.61 12.19 -9.95
CA LEU A 154 -10.52 12.77 -9.16
C LEU A 154 -10.64 14.28 -9.04
N LYS A 155 -11.11 14.97 -10.09
CA LYS A 155 -11.29 16.43 -10.07
C LYS A 155 -12.23 16.89 -8.95
N THR A 156 -13.15 16.02 -8.54
CA THR A 156 -14.08 16.28 -7.42
C THR A 156 -13.54 15.71 -6.11
N ALA A 157 -13.04 14.48 -6.11
CA ALA A 157 -12.62 13.80 -4.89
C ALA A 157 -11.28 14.33 -4.32
N ILE A 158 -10.31 14.60 -5.19
CA ILE A 158 -8.96 15.04 -4.86
C ILE A 158 -8.54 16.17 -5.82
N PRO A 159 -9.11 17.38 -5.69
CA PRO A 159 -8.94 18.45 -6.70
C PRO A 159 -7.48 18.91 -6.89
N SER A 160 -6.63 18.68 -5.89
CA SER A 160 -5.20 19.02 -5.93
C SER A 160 -4.33 17.97 -6.64
N ALA A 161 -4.91 16.86 -7.10
CA ALA A 161 -4.18 15.78 -7.77
C ALA A 161 -3.51 16.26 -9.06
N LYS A 162 -2.21 16.03 -9.17
CA LYS A 162 -1.43 16.30 -10.38
C LYS A 162 -0.85 15.00 -10.89
N ARG A 163 -1.08 14.73 -12.18
CA ARG A 163 -0.45 13.60 -12.86
C ARG A 163 1.06 13.84 -12.91
N ILE A 164 1.84 12.79 -12.66
CA ILE A 164 3.31 12.80 -12.67
C ILE A 164 3.88 11.80 -13.67
#